data_AF-A0A7C4A5F5-F1
#
_entry.id   AF-A0A7C4A5F5-F1
#
_cell.length_a   1.000
_cell.length_b   1.000
_cell.length_c   1.000
_cell.angle_alpha   90.00
_cell.angle_beta   90.00
_cell.angle_gamma   90.00
#
_symmetry.space_group_name_H-M   'P 1'
#
loop_
_entity.id
_entity.type
_entity.pdbx_description
1 polymer ?
#
loop_
_entity_poly.entity_id
_entity_poly.type
_entity_poly.pdbx_seq_one_letter_code
_entity_poly.pdbx_strand_id
1 'polypeptide(L)'
;EHAIRYHQRQWQSFRLADGTYSWRNWGICASRQGGVWVAARHGLFQFIGEKFVRYGPSEGLVTEGIFGVWEDPSSGVVWVGTVEGLRRREVAGRPFAMFSPTRDPLQAGWRTVCRDRTGAIWTGHYDGLCRWEEGRPACWFSRAHGLSHPYVALVREDAEGNLWVITGDGSWHQFTGERFVRHPLNVDLTGDNVACVYEDREGNQWVGTEFGGLKRLQARQMGVVGTADGLLHENVLSIAEGRDGRMLFGVTGGLTTLKAGRVSSVVLPSGPSAADNNVTAILEARDGTVWVGTKYFGLNRLIDGQLAPFALMRELEADQVNALYEDRAGRLWVGTKESLYQIQAGQVRRFTPADGLPSGNVRGILQDRQGDLWFGTYGGGIVRWREGQFTAYGKAEGLSDPYAWLLFEDSQGTLWVGTEHGLNRFKDGRLTALGTKHGLFDEVINGILEDSQQNFWIGCNRGIFRVARRELEAVADGRATTVHSIAYGTSDGMASSET
;
A
#
# COMPACT_ATOMS: atom_id res chain seq x y z
N GLU A 1 6.22 7.13 36.85
CA GLU A 1 7.32 8.00 37.32
C GLU A 1 7.78 8.99 36.26
N HIS A 2 8.39 8.51 35.18
CA HIS A 2 8.89 9.35 34.08
C HIS A 2 7.94 9.34 32.87
N ALA A 3 7.74 10.50 32.22
CA ALA A 3 7.41 10.59 30.81
C ALA A 3 8.68 10.89 30.02
N ILE A 4 8.87 10.21 28.89
CA ILE A 4 10.00 10.42 27.98
C ILE A 4 9.46 10.99 26.67
N ARG A 5 10.00 12.13 26.23
CA ARG A 5 9.66 12.76 24.94
C ARG A 5 10.88 12.74 24.02
N TYR A 6 10.70 12.33 22.78
CA TYR A 6 11.64 12.61 21.70
C TYR A 6 11.18 13.87 20.96
N HIS A 7 12.05 14.87 20.84
CA HIS A 7 11.76 16.11 20.14
C HIS A 7 13.06 16.72 19.59
N GLN A 8 13.05 17.26 18.36
CA GLN A 8 14.23 17.89 17.73
C GLN A 8 15.52 17.05 17.85
N ARG A 9 15.40 15.74 17.62
CA ARG A 9 16.46 14.72 17.74
C ARG A 9 17.03 14.49 19.15
N GLN A 10 16.44 15.07 20.20
CA GLN A 10 16.85 14.86 21.60
C GLN A 10 15.80 14.12 22.41
N TRP A 11 16.27 13.35 23.39
CA TRP A 11 15.45 12.68 24.41
C TRP A 11 15.36 13.55 25.67
N GLN A 12 14.15 13.80 26.14
CA GLN A 12 13.87 14.60 27.33
C GLN A 12 13.01 13.80 28.31
N SER A 13 13.22 14.01 29.61
CA SER A 13 12.64 13.17 30.67
C SER A 13 11.99 14.02 31.76
N PHE A 14 10.71 13.79 32.01
CA PHE A 14 9.85 14.59 32.88
C PHE A 14 9.34 13.72 34.03
N ARG A 15 9.43 14.20 35.27
CA ARG A 15 8.98 13.48 36.48
C ARG A 15 7.65 14.02 37.02
N LEU A 16 6.93 13.18 37.75
CA LEU A 16 5.86 13.61 38.65
C LEU A 16 6.45 14.49 39.77
N ALA A 17 5.88 15.67 39.96
CA ALA A 17 6.42 16.69 40.88
C ALA A 17 6.09 16.44 42.37
N ASP A 18 5.06 15.64 42.65
CA ASP A 18 4.63 15.28 44.01
C ASP A 18 5.34 14.03 44.57
N GLY A 19 6.24 13.42 43.78
CA GLY A 19 6.92 12.19 44.14
C GLY A 19 6.01 10.96 44.25
N THR A 20 4.79 10.99 43.73
CA THR A 20 3.87 9.85 43.85
C THR A 20 4.29 8.69 42.94
N TYR A 21 4.63 7.58 43.58
CA TYR A 21 5.03 6.35 42.90
C TYR A 21 3.81 5.59 42.39
N SER A 22 3.78 5.30 41.09
CA SER A 22 2.93 4.24 40.54
C SER A 22 3.80 3.28 39.74
N TRP A 23 3.94 2.07 40.29
CA TRP A 23 4.75 0.97 39.76
C TRP A 23 4.07 0.24 38.58
N ARG A 24 2.82 0.57 38.26
CA ARG A 24 2.11 0.06 37.09
C ARG A 24 1.23 1.14 36.44
N ASN A 25 1.37 1.28 35.13
CA ASN A 25 0.43 1.95 34.25
C ASN A 25 -0.48 0.88 33.63
N TRP A 26 -1.76 1.20 33.41
CA TRP A 26 -2.74 0.25 32.88
C TRP A 26 -3.34 0.69 31.53
N GLY A 27 -3.17 1.96 31.15
CA GLY A 27 -3.55 2.45 29.83
C GLY A 27 -2.94 3.81 29.52
N ILE A 28 -2.81 4.10 28.24
CA ILE A 28 -2.31 5.37 27.70
C ILE A 28 -3.10 5.71 26.43
N CYS A 29 -3.46 6.98 26.23
CA CYS A 29 -4.02 7.45 24.96
C CYS A 29 -3.54 8.88 24.65
N ALA A 30 -3.62 9.27 23.37
CA ALA A 30 -3.41 10.67 22.99
C ALA A 30 -4.50 11.57 23.58
N SER A 31 -4.16 12.84 23.80
CA SER A 31 -5.09 13.90 24.24
C SER A 31 -5.30 14.88 23.09
N ARG A 32 -6.56 15.24 22.73
CA ARG A 32 -6.82 16.24 21.66
C ARG A 32 -6.36 17.65 22.04
N GLN A 33 -6.09 17.89 23.33
CA GLN A 33 -5.44 19.11 23.83
C GLN A 33 -3.92 19.10 23.63
N GLY A 34 -3.38 18.06 23.00
CA GLY A 34 -1.96 17.74 22.96
C GLY A 34 -1.52 16.90 24.15
N GLY A 35 -0.40 16.20 24.01
CA GLY A 35 0.13 15.31 25.06
C GLY A 35 -0.62 13.98 25.17
N VAL A 36 -0.54 13.33 26.33
CA VAL A 36 -1.08 11.98 26.56
C VAL A 36 -1.81 11.87 27.91
N TRP A 37 -2.88 11.08 27.94
CA TRP A 37 -3.48 10.57 29.17
C TRP A 37 -2.75 9.32 29.62
N VAL A 38 -2.53 9.17 30.92
CA VAL A 38 -1.92 7.99 31.55
C VAL A 38 -2.77 7.53 32.71
N ALA A 39 -3.27 6.31 32.61
CA ALA A 39 -3.99 5.63 33.68
C ALA A 39 -3.06 4.74 34.49
N ALA A 40 -3.04 4.94 35.79
CA ALA A 40 -2.09 4.28 36.68
C ALA A 40 -2.76 3.88 38.00
N ARG A 41 -2.14 2.96 38.74
CA ARG A 41 -2.71 2.39 39.97
C ARG A 41 -3.17 3.46 40.98
N HIS A 42 -2.47 4.58 41.08
CA HIS A 42 -2.71 5.67 42.04
C HIS A 42 -3.33 6.94 41.43
N GLY A 43 -4.04 6.82 40.30
CA GLY A 43 -4.86 7.89 39.73
C GLY A 43 -4.81 8.01 38.20
N LEU A 44 -5.58 8.96 37.68
CA LEU A 44 -5.53 9.37 36.28
C LEU A 44 -4.61 10.60 36.15
N PHE A 45 -3.77 10.61 35.12
CA PHE A 45 -2.85 11.70 34.83
C PHE A 45 -2.99 12.17 33.37
N GLN A 46 -2.72 13.44 33.09
CA GLN A 46 -2.53 13.99 31.75
C GLN A 46 -1.15 14.64 31.70
N PHE A 47 -0.28 14.17 30.81
CA PHE A 47 0.99 14.82 30.52
C PHE A 47 0.80 15.81 29.36
N ILE A 48 0.74 17.10 29.68
CA ILE A 48 0.40 18.19 28.76
C ILE A 48 1.25 19.43 29.12
N GLY A 49 1.73 20.15 28.10
CA GLY A 49 2.58 21.33 28.32
C GLY A 49 3.83 21.05 29.17
N GLU A 50 4.44 19.87 28.98
CA GLU A 50 5.62 19.37 29.72
C GLU A 50 5.40 19.14 31.23
N LYS A 51 4.14 19.12 31.68
CA LYS A 51 3.76 18.91 33.08
C LYS A 51 2.75 17.77 33.20
N PHE A 52 2.76 17.11 34.35
CA PHE A 52 1.69 16.18 34.73
C PHE A 52 0.59 16.93 35.49
N VAL A 53 -0.65 16.78 35.03
CA VAL A 53 -1.87 17.12 35.76
C VAL A 53 -2.45 15.82 36.30
N ARG A 54 -2.74 15.76 37.60
CA ARG A 54 -3.38 14.59 38.24
C ARG A 54 -4.87 14.85 38.43
N TYR A 55 -5.68 13.81 38.28
CA TYR A 55 -7.13 13.82 38.46
C TYR A 55 -7.53 12.78 39.52
N GLY A 56 -8.47 13.14 40.39
CA GLY A 56 -8.88 12.37 41.56
C GLY A 56 -10.25 12.77 42.11
N PRO A 57 -10.48 12.71 43.44
CA PRO A 57 -11.81 12.89 44.03
C PRO A 57 -12.50 14.22 43.75
N SER A 58 -11.75 15.32 43.69
CA SER A 58 -12.26 16.66 43.34
C SER A 58 -12.80 16.73 41.90
N GLU A 59 -12.32 15.87 41.01
CA GLU A 59 -12.79 15.74 39.63
C GLU A 59 -13.67 14.49 39.44
N GLY A 60 -14.17 13.88 40.53
CA GLY A 60 -15.09 12.74 40.46
C GLY A 60 -14.44 11.41 40.09
N LEU A 61 -13.16 11.20 40.42
CA LEU A 61 -12.45 9.92 40.26
C LEU A 61 -11.97 9.35 41.60
N VAL A 62 -11.78 8.03 41.66
CA VAL A 62 -11.17 7.36 42.81
C VAL A 62 -9.66 7.68 42.95
N THR A 63 -9.13 7.58 44.16
CA THR A 63 -7.70 7.77 44.46
C THR A 63 -6.82 6.61 43.97
N GLU A 64 -7.35 5.38 43.97
CA GLU A 64 -6.66 4.18 43.49
C GLU A 64 -7.56 3.31 42.62
N GLY A 65 -6.94 2.47 41.78
CA GLY A 65 -7.62 1.49 40.95
C GLY A 65 -8.06 2.04 39.59
N ILE A 66 -7.30 2.94 38.97
CA ILE A 66 -7.52 3.33 37.56
C ILE A 66 -6.80 2.33 36.63
N PHE A 67 -7.57 1.62 35.82
CA PHE A 67 -7.23 0.48 34.97
C PHE A 67 -7.15 0.79 33.47
N GLY A 68 -7.31 2.05 33.06
CA GLY A 68 -7.16 2.48 31.66
C GLY A 68 -7.60 3.93 31.41
N VAL A 69 -7.52 4.38 30.16
CA VAL A 69 -8.09 5.65 29.70
C VAL A 69 -8.24 5.63 28.18
N TRP A 70 -9.26 6.30 27.66
CA TRP A 70 -9.45 6.53 26.23
C TRP A 70 -10.10 7.91 26.01
N GLU A 71 -9.64 8.67 25.03
CA GLU A 71 -10.31 9.89 24.58
C GLU A 71 -10.87 9.61 23.18
N ASP A 72 -12.18 9.81 22.98
CA ASP A 72 -12.84 9.62 21.69
C ASP A 72 -12.25 10.62 20.66
N PRO A 73 -11.55 10.16 19.61
CA PRO A 73 -10.92 11.08 18.64
C PRO A 73 -11.94 11.94 17.89
N SER A 74 -13.19 11.51 17.79
CA SER A 74 -14.26 12.24 17.09
C SER A 74 -14.90 13.33 17.95
N SER A 75 -15.11 13.08 19.25
CA SER A 75 -15.90 13.95 20.14
C SER A 75 -15.11 14.62 21.27
N GLY A 76 -13.93 14.11 21.61
CA GLY A 76 -13.14 14.57 22.77
C GLY A 76 -13.70 14.15 24.13
N VAL A 77 -14.71 13.26 24.17
CA VAL A 77 -15.19 12.67 25.42
C VAL A 77 -14.08 11.78 26.00
N VAL A 78 -13.61 12.10 27.21
CA VAL A 78 -12.63 11.28 27.93
C VAL A 78 -13.37 10.21 28.71
N TRP A 79 -13.14 8.96 28.33
CA TRP A 79 -13.69 7.74 28.93
C TRP A 79 -12.68 7.04 29.83
N VAL A 80 -13.25 6.46 30.87
CA VAL A 80 -12.55 5.90 32.02
C VAL A 80 -13.38 4.63 32.37
N GLY A 81 -12.83 3.37 32.30
CA GLY A 81 -11.69 1.51 34.14
C GLY A 81 -11.32 1.75 35.66
N THR A 82 -12.30 1.68 36.56
CA THR A 82 -12.17 2.07 37.95
C THR A 82 -12.84 1.00 38.77
N VAL A 83 -12.37 0.83 40.00
CA VAL A 83 -12.95 -0.11 40.96
C VAL A 83 -14.46 0.12 41.21
N GLU A 84 -15.00 1.30 40.85
CA GLU A 84 -16.42 1.66 40.98
C GLU A 84 -17.25 1.53 39.68
N GLY A 85 -16.63 1.29 38.52
CA GLY A 85 -17.32 1.26 37.22
C GLY A 85 -16.89 2.35 36.23
N LEU A 86 -17.62 2.49 35.11
CA LEU A 86 -17.29 3.37 33.98
C LEU A 86 -17.69 4.81 34.25
N ARG A 87 -16.77 5.74 34.07
CA ARG A 87 -16.94 7.19 34.22
C ARG A 87 -16.58 7.91 32.91
N ARG A 88 -17.18 9.07 32.64
CA ARG A 88 -16.88 9.87 31.44
C ARG A 88 -16.89 11.37 31.72
N ARG A 89 -16.13 12.13 30.92
CA ARG A 89 -16.13 13.60 30.92
C ARG A 89 -16.30 14.12 29.49
N GLU A 90 -17.46 14.70 29.22
CA GLU A 90 -17.82 15.28 27.92
C GLU A 90 -17.28 16.69 27.72
N VAL A 91 -17.18 17.47 28.81
CA VAL A 91 -16.74 18.87 28.78
C VAL A 91 -15.48 19.03 29.62
N ALA A 92 -14.41 19.54 29.01
CA ALA A 92 -13.15 19.83 29.71
C ALA A 92 -13.39 20.78 30.91
N GLY A 93 -12.72 20.51 32.04
CA GLY A 93 -12.90 21.27 33.28
C GLY A 93 -14.15 20.92 34.11
N ARG A 94 -15.03 20.03 33.63
CA ARG A 94 -16.07 19.41 34.48
C ARG A 94 -15.55 18.13 35.15
N PRO A 95 -16.12 17.72 36.30
CA PRO A 95 -15.87 16.40 36.88
C PRO A 95 -16.26 15.25 35.93
N PHE A 96 -15.67 14.08 36.14
CA PHE A 96 -16.03 12.82 35.50
C PHE A 96 -17.32 12.26 36.13
N ALA A 97 -18.39 12.22 35.33
CA ALA A 97 -19.68 11.65 35.74
C ALA A 97 -19.63 10.12 35.71
N MET A 98 -20.38 9.46 36.59
CA MET A 98 -20.61 8.01 36.52
C MET A 98 -21.51 7.71 35.31
N PHE A 99 -21.10 6.75 34.48
CA PHE A 99 -21.85 6.24 33.34
C PHE A 99 -22.41 4.84 33.62
N SER A 100 -21.61 3.93 34.17
CA SER A 100 -22.03 2.58 34.53
C SER A 100 -21.39 2.15 35.85
N PRO A 101 -22.08 2.20 36.99
CA PRO A 101 -21.55 1.71 38.26
C PRO A 101 -21.40 0.18 38.25
N THR A 102 -20.42 -0.33 38.98
CA THR A 102 -20.28 -1.77 39.28
C THR A 102 -20.84 -2.12 40.66
N ARG A 103 -21.02 -3.43 40.92
CA ARG A 103 -21.18 -3.99 42.27
C ARG A 103 -20.11 -5.03 42.64
N ASP A 104 -19.29 -5.44 41.68
CA ASP A 104 -18.16 -6.36 41.88
C ASP A 104 -16.89 -5.74 41.26
N PRO A 105 -15.85 -5.44 42.05
CA PRO A 105 -14.54 -4.99 41.57
C PRO A 105 -13.86 -5.89 40.53
N LEU A 106 -14.18 -7.19 40.49
CA LEU A 106 -13.62 -8.14 39.52
C LEU A 106 -14.37 -8.09 38.18
N GLN A 107 -15.68 -7.85 38.18
CA GLN A 107 -16.42 -7.52 36.94
C GLN A 107 -16.24 -6.05 36.51
N ALA A 108 -15.87 -5.16 37.44
CA ALA A 108 -15.65 -3.72 37.19
C ALA A 108 -14.51 -3.40 36.22
N GLY A 109 -13.64 -4.38 35.95
CA GLY A 109 -12.37 -4.20 35.26
C GLY A 109 -12.50 -3.98 33.76
N TRP A 110 -13.19 -2.91 33.33
CA TRP A 110 -13.07 -2.46 31.94
C TRP A 110 -11.59 -2.17 31.67
N ARG A 111 -11.01 -2.91 30.72
CA ARG A 111 -9.64 -2.65 30.21
C ARG A 111 -9.66 -1.76 29.00
N THR A 112 -10.73 -1.86 28.24
CA THR A 112 -10.83 -1.33 26.89
C THR A 112 -12.22 -0.76 26.69
N VAL A 113 -12.25 0.38 26.01
CA VAL A 113 -13.45 1.04 25.53
C VAL A 113 -13.16 1.58 24.13
N CYS A 114 -14.14 1.47 23.23
CA CYS A 114 -14.16 2.20 21.97
C CYS A 114 -15.59 2.68 21.67
N ARG A 115 -15.71 3.47 20.61
CA ARG A 115 -16.98 3.83 19.97
C ARG A 115 -16.93 3.32 18.54
N ASP A 116 -18.02 2.74 18.06
CA ASP A 116 -18.14 2.36 16.65
C ASP A 116 -18.71 3.50 15.79
N ARG A 117 -18.66 3.38 14.46
CA ARG A 117 -19.21 4.36 13.51
C ARG A 117 -20.72 4.56 13.59
N THR A 118 -21.46 3.63 14.20
CA THR A 118 -22.90 3.79 14.49
C THR A 118 -23.13 4.67 15.74
N GLY A 119 -22.06 4.92 16.50
CA GLY A 119 -22.05 5.74 17.70
C GLY A 119 -22.19 4.95 19.00
N ALA A 120 -22.38 3.63 18.93
CA ALA A 120 -22.48 2.76 20.10
C ALA A 120 -21.12 2.63 20.81
N ILE A 121 -21.15 2.51 22.14
CA ILE A 121 -19.95 2.34 22.97
C ILE A 121 -19.76 0.87 23.26
N TRP A 122 -18.54 0.37 23.13
CA TRP A 122 -18.18 -1.02 23.45
C TRP A 122 -17.21 -1.04 24.62
N THR A 123 -17.44 -1.88 25.62
CA THR A 123 -16.55 -2.04 26.79
C THR A 123 -16.19 -3.50 27.01
N GLY A 124 -14.89 -3.79 27.18
CA GLY A 124 -14.35 -5.14 27.40
C GLY A 124 -13.88 -5.36 28.84
N HIS A 125 -14.28 -6.49 29.41
CA HIS A 125 -14.22 -6.85 30.84
C HIS A 125 -13.47 -8.19 31.06
N TYR A 126 -13.43 -8.69 32.29
CA TYR A 126 -12.81 -10.00 32.60
C TYR A 126 -13.66 -11.21 32.21
N ASP A 127 -14.95 -11.03 31.96
CA ASP A 127 -15.96 -12.07 31.71
C ASP A 127 -16.73 -11.89 30.39
N GLY A 128 -16.51 -10.80 29.65
CA GLY A 128 -17.11 -10.57 28.34
C GLY A 128 -16.91 -9.17 27.78
N LEU A 129 -17.78 -8.82 26.83
CA LEU A 129 -17.83 -7.55 26.12
C LEU A 129 -19.27 -7.03 26.14
N CYS A 130 -19.49 -5.75 26.45
CA CYS A 130 -20.81 -5.14 26.44
C CYS A 130 -20.91 -4.04 25.37
N ARG A 131 -21.99 -4.08 24.58
CA ARG A 131 -22.39 -2.99 23.68
C ARG A 131 -23.39 -2.09 24.38
N TRP A 132 -23.22 -0.77 24.24
CA TRP A 132 -24.03 0.25 24.86
C TRP A 132 -24.63 1.19 23.82
N GLU A 133 -25.93 1.37 23.88
CA GLU A 133 -26.72 2.23 22.99
C GLU A 133 -27.53 3.20 23.86
N GLU A 134 -27.56 4.48 23.48
CA GLU A 134 -28.23 5.56 24.24
C GLU A 134 -27.86 5.65 25.75
N GLY A 135 -26.68 5.13 26.12
CA GLY A 135 -26.22 5.07 27.51
C GLY A 135 -26.76 3.88 28.33
N ARG A 136 -27.35 2.88 27.69
CA ARG A 136 -27.85 1.64 28.32
C ARG A 136 -27.11 0.42 27.74
N PRO A 137 -26.93 -0.66 28.52
CA PRO A 137 -26.37 -1.90 27.98
C PRO A 137 -27.40 -2.53 27.03
N ALA A 138 -27.03 -2.70 25.77
CA ALA A 138 -27.88 -3.25 24.72
C ALA A 138 -27.65 -4.77 24.55
N CYS A 139 -26.39 -5.19 24.53
CA CYS A 139 -25.99 -6.60 24.38
C CYS A 139 -24.80 -6.95 25.28
N TRP A 140 -24.71 -8.23 25.69
CA TRP A 140 -23.55 -8.80 26.37
C TRP A 140 -23.04 -10.02 25.61
N PHE A 141 -21.78 -9.98 25.20
CA PHE A 141 -21.09 -11.02 24.45
C PHE A 141 -20.06 -11.73 25.33
N SER A 142 -19.85 -13.02 25.08
CA SER A 142 -19.05 -13.91 25.91
C SER A 142 -18.59 -15.11 25.09
N ARG A 143 -18.02 -16.15 25.72
CA ARG A 143 -17.68 -17.41 25.02
C ARG A 143 -18.88 -18.09 24.33
N ALA A 144 -20.10 -17.90 24.84
CA ALA A 144 -21.31 -18.39 24.18
C ALA A 144 -21.58 -17.71 22.81
N HIS A 145 -20.96 -16.55 22.58
CA HIS A 145 -21.07 -15.75 21.36
C HIS A 145 -19.82 -15.84 20.47
N GLY A 146 -18.96 -16.83 20.68
CA GLY A 146 -17.82 -17.14 19.80
C GLY A 146 -16.47 -16.50 20.17
N LEU A 147 -16.38 -15.78 21.30
CA LEU A 147 -15.08 -15.43 21.89
C LEU A 147 -14.38 -16.69 22.44
N SER A 148 -13.09 -16.87 22.21
CA SER A 148 -12.35 -18.05 22.73
C SER A 148 -12.14 -18.00 24.25
N HIS A 149 -11.86 -16.81 24.80
CA HIS A 149 -11.51 -16.60 26.21
C HIS A 149 -12.38 -15.48 26.83
N PRO A 150 -12.80 -15.60 28.11
CA PRO A 150 -13.76 -14.66 28.71
C PRO A 150 -13.20 -13.24 28.93
N TYR A 151 -11.91 -13.13 29.30
CA TYR A 151 -11.24 -11.84 29.44
C TYR A 151 -11.03 -11.19 28.07
N VAL A 152 -11.50 -9.96 27.92
CA VAL A 152 -11.33 -9.11 26.73
C VAL A 152 -10.26 -8.06 26.99
N ALA A 153 -9.13 -8.17 26.29
CA ALA A 153 -8.01 -7.25 26.41
C ALA A 153 -8.22 -5.97 25.58
N LEU A 154 -8.79 -6.09 24.38
CA LEU A 154 -9.01 -4.97 23.46
C LEU A 154 -10.32 -5.11 22.67
N VAL A 155 -11.02 -3.98 22.46
CA VAL A 155 -12.01 -3.81 21.39
C VAL A 155 -11.69 -2.55 20.58
N ARG A 156 -11.69 -2.65 19.25
CA ARG A 156 -11.47 -1.53 18.31
C ARG A 156 -12.31 -1.72 17.06
N GLU A 157 -12.56 -0.63 16.35
CA GLU A 157 -13.05 -0.64 14.97
C GLU A 157 -11.91 -0.15 14.06
N ASP A 158 -11.78 -0.73 12.87
CA ASP A 158 -10.82 -0.29 11.84
C ASP A 158 -11.42 0.76 10.88
N ALA A 159 -10.61 1.23 9.93
CA ALA A 159 -11.04 2.19 8.92
C ALA A 159 -12.21 1.67 8.04
N GLU A 160 -12.20 0.39 7.69
CA GLU A 160 -13.23 -0.27 6.87
C GLU A 160 -14.58 -0.40 7.59
N GLY A 161 -14.57 -0.70 8.89
CA GLY A 161 -15.77 -0.84 9.75
C GLY A 161 -15.91 -2.18 10.46
N ASN A 162 -14.85 -2.97 10.51
CA ASN A 162 -14.83 -4.24 11.23
C ASN A 162 -14.55 -3.97 12.70
N LEU A 163 -15.40 -4.48 13.59
CA LEU A 163 -15.14 -4.47 15.02
C LEU A 163 -14.27 -5.67 15.40
N TRP A 164 -13.04 -5.40 15.81
CA TRP A 164 -12.04 -6.37 16.25
C TRP A 164 -12.01 -6.49 17.77
N VAL A 165 -11.94 -7.73 18.26
CA VAL A 165 -11.83 -8.05 19.69
C VAL A 165 -10.65 -9.00 19.91
N ILE A 166 -9.77 -8.62 20.84
CA ILE A 166 -8.65 -9.45 21.30
C ILE A 166 -8.97 -9.97 22.70
N THR A 167 -8.93 -11.28 22.86
CA THR A 167 -9.19 -11.94 24.13
C THR A 167 -7.90 -12.36 24.84
N GLY A 168 -8.00 -12.70 26.13
CA GLY A 168 -6.87 -12.92 27.04
C GLY A 168 -5.93 -14.09 26.72
N ASP A 169 -6.26 -14.92 25.74
CA ASP A 169 -5.44 -15.99 25.16
C ASP A 169 -4.61 -15.51 23.95
N GLY A 170 -4.71 -14.23 23.58
CA GLY A 170 -4.10 -13.63 22.39
C GLY A 170 -4.92 -13.79 21.11
N SER A 171 -6.08 -14.47 21.17
CA SER A 171 -6.91 -14.73 19.99
C SER A 171 -7.67 -13.48 19.53
N TRP A 172 -7.64 -13.26 18.21
CA TRP A 172 -8.38 -12.20 17.55
C TRP A 172 -9.73 -12.69 17.03
N HIS A 173 -10.73 -11.82 17.10
CA HIS A 173 -12.09 -12.10 16.67
C HIS A 173 -12.67 -10.91 15.91
N GLN A 174 -13.33 -11.17 14.78
CA GLN A 174 -14.13 -10.19 14.05
C GLN A 174 -15.59 -10.30 14.50
N PHE A 175 -16.27 -9.19 14.72
CA PHE A 175 -17.72 -9.18 14.95
C PHE A 175 -18.46 -9.32 13.62
N THR A 176 -19.42 -10.26 13.54
CA THR A 176 -20.23 -10.52 12.34
C THR A 176 -21.70 -10.11 12.54
N GLY A 177 -21.95 -9.03 13.29
CA GLY A 177 -23.29 -8.50 13.59
C GLY A 177 -24.03 -9.19 14.73
N GLU A 178 -23.89 -10.52 14.87
CA GLU A 178 -24.53 -11.30 15.95
C GLU A 178 -23.51 -12.00 16.87
N ARG A 179 -22.36 -12.39 16.33
CA ARG A 179 -21.35 -13.22 17.01
C ARG A 179 -19.93 -12.79 16.67
N PHE A 180 -18.99 -13.33 17.42
CA PHE A 180 -17.56 -13.23 17.16
C PHE A 180 -17.06 -14.48 16.44
N VAL A 181 -16.26 -14.27 15.40
CA VAL A 181 -15.58 -15.36 14.67
C VAL A 181 -14.08 -15.17 14.85
N ARG A 182 -13.40 -16.20 15.35
CA ARG A 182 -11.93 -16.18 15.53
C ARG A 182 -11.26 -16.00 14.17
N HIS A 183 -10.53 -14.90 14.00
CA HIS A 183 -9.84 -14.60 12.76
C HIS A 183 -8.54 -15.42 12.69
N PRO A 184 -8.24 -16.12 11.58
CA PRO A 184 -6.94 -16.74 11.40
C PRO A 184 -5.88 -15.64 11.29
N LEU A 185 -4.86 -15.68 12.13
CA LEU A 185 -3.71 -14.80 11.99
C LEU A 185 -2.54 -15.56 11.37
N ASN A 186 -1.88 -14.94 10.40
CA ASN A 186 -0.64 -15.46 9.81
C ASN A 186 0.59 -15.15 10.69
N VAL A 187 0.36 -14.62 11.90
CA VAL A 187 1.32 -14.41 12.98
C VAL A 187 0.72 -15.00 14.25
N ASP A 188 1.40 -15.96 14.86
CA ASP A 188 0.92 -16.53 16.12
C ASP A 188 1.05 -15.51 17.27
N LEU A 189 -0.03 -15.38 18.04
CA LEU A 189 -0.14 -14.57 19.26
C LEU A 189 -0.61 -15.42 20.46
N THR A 190 -0.75 -16.75 20.31
CA THR A 190 -1.29 -17.59 21.38
C THR A 190 -0.33 -17.64 22.57
N GLY A 191 -0.84 -17.22 23.73
CA GLY A 191 -0.05 -17.08 24.96
C GLY A 191 0.62 -15.71 25.15
N ASP A 192 0.59 -14.82 24.15
CA ASP A 192 1.10 -13.45 24.30
C ASP A 192 0.05 -12.53 24.95
N ASN A 193 0.39 -11.93 26.08
CA ASN A 193 -0.43 -10.86 26.67
C ASN A 193 -0.27 -9.57 25.86
N VAL A 194 -1.31 -9.18 25.11
CA VAL A 194 -1.33 -7.97 24.27
C VAL A 194 -1.50 -6.73 25.16
N ALA A 195 -0.49 -5.86 25.16
CA ALA A 195 -0.44 -4.63 25.95
C ALA A 195 -1.01 -3.42 25.19
N CYS A 196 -0.81 -3.35 23.86
CA CYS A 196 -1.36 -2.29 23.02
C CYS A 196 -1.50 -2.73 21.55
N VAL A 197 -2.39 -2.05 20.82
CA VAL A 197 -2.47 -2.13 19.35
C VAL A 197 -2.60 -0.73 18.76
N TYR A 198 -1.93 -0.50 17.63
CA TYR A 198 -1.97 0.73 16.86
C TYR A 198 -2.13 0.42 15.37
N GLU A 199 -3.11 1.03 14.72
CA GLU A 199 -3.29 0.96 13.26
C GLU A 199 -2.51 2.10 12.58
N ASP A 200 -1.69 1.78 11.58
CA ASP A 200 -0.96 2.78 10.81
C ASP A 200 -1.74 3.27 9.57
N ARG A 201 -1.13 4.18 8.80
CA ARG A 201 -1.77 4.83 7.65
C ARG A 201 -1.94 3.93 6.42
N GLU A 202 -1.53 2.66 6.50
CA GLU A 202 -1.77 1.65 5.45
C GLU A 202 -2.79 0.59 5.88
N GLY A 203 -3.31 0.66 7.11
CA GLY A 203 -4.12 -0.40 7.71
C GLY A 203 -3.28 -1.57 8.26
N ASN A 204 -1.95 -1.42 8.42
CA ASN A 204 -1.19 -2.41 9.18
C ASN A 204 -1.47 -2.23 10.68
N GLN A 205 -1.67 -3.33 11.38
CA GLN A 205 -1.95 -3.33 12.82
C GLN A 205 -0.70 -3.77 13.59
N TRP A 206 -0.15 -2.83 14.36
CA TRP A 206 1.04 -3.01 15.18
C TRP A 206 0.64 -3.42 16.60
N VAL A 207 1.10 -4.60 17.03
CA VAL A 207 0.71 -5.25 18.29
C VAL A 207 1.89 -5.29 19.23
N GLY A 208 1.84 -4.49 20.30
CA GLY A 208 2.79 -4.56 21.40
C GLY A 208 2.34 -5.59 22.43
N THR A 209 3.19 -6.57 22.73
CA THR A 209 2.94 -7.61 23.74
C THR A 209 3.87 -7.41 24.94
N GLU A 210 3.50 -7.93 26.12
CA GLU A 210 4.32 -7.79 27.32
C GLU A 210 5.64 -8.59 27.25
N PHE A 211 5.68 -9.71 26.50
CA PHE A 211 6.83 -10.62 26.47
C PHE A 211 7.20 -11.20 25.08
N GLY A 212 6.27 -11.22 24.10
CA GLY A 212 6.51 -11.68 22.73
C GLY A 212 6.99 -10.61 21.73
N GLY A 213 7.38 -9.43 22.23
CA GLY A 213 7.87 -8.30 21.43
C GLY A 213 6.77 -7.47 20.74
N LEU A 214 7.18 -6.74 19.70
CA LEU A 214 6.31 -5.96 18.81
C LEU A 214 6.09 -6.76 17.52
N LYS A 215 4.84 -6.99 17.14
CA LYS A 215 4.47 -7.70 15.91
C LYS A 215 3.70 -6.78 14.96
N ARG A 216 3.86 -6.95 13.64
CA ARG A 216 3.10 -6.22 12.61
C ARG A 216 2.20 -7.21 11.88
N LEU A 217 0.90 -6.94 11.87
CA LEU A 217 -0.10 -7.63 11.06
C LEU A 217 -0.36 -6.75 9.83
N GLN A 218 -0.33 -7.33 8.63
CA GLN A 218 -0.58 -6.62 7.37
C GLN A 218 -1.87 -7.14 6.75
N ALA A 219 -2.81 -6.25 6.43
CA ALA A 219 -4.11 -6.61 5.86
C ALA A 219 -4.02 -7.18 4.43
N ARG A 220 -2.86 -7.02 3.77
CA ARG A 220 -2.53 -7.58 2.47
C ARG A 220 -1.16 -8.26 2.59
N GLN A 221 -1.07 -9.53 2.21
CA GLN A 221 0.21 -10.20 2.00
C GLN A 221 0.54 -10.22 0.51
N MET A 222 1.80 -9.96 0.17
CA MET A 222 2.27 -10.15 -1.19
C MET A 222 2.55 -11.63 -1.42
N GLY A 223 1.92 -12.21 -2.45
CA GLY A 223 2.17 -13.57 -2.88
C GLY A 223 3.30 -13.60 -3.92
N VAL A 224 4.10 -14.67 -3.88
CA VAL A 224 5.12 -14.96 -4.90
C VAL A 224 4.60 -16.10 -5.78
N VAL A 225 4.86 -16.02 -7.09
CA VAL A 225 4.58 -17.08 -8.05
C VAL A 225 5.88 -17.32 -8.81
N GLY A 226 6.50 -18.49 -8.62
CA GLY A 226 7.83 -18.83 -9.14
C GLY A 226 7.84 -20.07 -10.02
N THR A 227 9.03 -20.61 -10.28
CA THR A 227 9.20 -21.86 -11.05
C THR A 227 8.49 -23.05 -10.37
N ALA A 228 8.45 -23.08 -9.04
CA ALA A 228 7.71 -24.07 -8.25
C ALA A 228 6.20 -24.11 -8.55
N ASP A 229 5.62 -23.00 -9.01
CA ASP A 229 4.19 -22.86 -9.33
C ASP A 229 3.88 -23.11 -10.83
N GLY A 230 4.92 -23.38 -11.65
CA GLY A 230 4.79 -23.66 -13.09
C GLY A 230 5.16 -22.51 -14.04
N LEU A 231 5.75 -21.42 -13.53
CA LEU A 231 6.38 -20.37 -14.33
C LEU A 231 7.59 -20.95 -15.09
N LEU A 232 7.76 -20.64 -16.39
CA LEU A 232 8.89 -21.20 -17.17
C LEU A 232 10.26 -20.74 -16.66
N HIS A 233 10.35 -19.48 -16.23
CA HIS A 233 11.58 -18.87 -15.74
C HIS A 233 11.25 -17.68 -14.85
N GLU A 234 12.05 -17.44 -13.82
CA GLU A 234 11.84 -16.40 -12.79
C GLU A 234 12.16 -14.97 -13.28
N ASN A 235 12.54 -14.84 -14.56
CA ASN A 235 12.90 -13.57 -15.20
C ASN A 235 11.69 -13.08 -16.00
N VAL A 236 10.78 -12.37 -15.32
CA VAL A 236 9.56 -11.81 -15.90
C VAL A 236 9.85 -10.42 -16.44
N LEU A 237 9.70 -10.23 -17.75
CA LEU A 237 10.10 -9.01 -18.47
C LEU A 237 8.94 -8.25 -19.10
N SER A 238 7.76 -8.87 -19.21
CA SER A 238 6.54 -8.18 -19.61
C SER A 238 5.32 -8.84 -18.95
N ILE A 239 4.27 -8.03 -18.72
CA ILE A 239 3.01 -8.48 -18.14
C ILE A 239 1.85 -7.84 -18.92
N ALA A 240 0.78 -8.60 -19.14
CA ALA A 240 -0.47 -8.10 -19.70
C ALA A 240 -1.68 -8.80 -19.06
N GLU A 241 -2.79 -8.10 -18.94
CA GLU A 241 -4.09 -8.70 -18.60
C GLU A 241 -4.87 -8.95 -19.90
N GLY A 242 -5.31 -10.20 -20.11
CA GLY A 242 -6.17 -10.58 -21.23
C GLY A 242 -7.65 -10.31 -20.93
N ARG A 243 -8.45 -10.08 -21.98
CA ARG A 243 -9.87 -9.67 -21.89
C ARG A 243 -10.76 -10.69 -21.18
N ASP A 244 -10.28 -11.92 -21.06
CA ASP A 244 -10.95 -13.04 -20.39
C ASP A 244 -10.52 -13.20 -18.91
N GLY A 245 -9.76 -12.27 -18.34
CA GLY A 245 -9.29 -12.30 -16.94
C GLY A 245 -8.12 -13.24 -16.69
N ARG A 246 -7.27 -13.49 -17.71
CA ARG A 246 -5.98 -14.18 -17.56
C ARG A 246 -4.85 -13.16 -17.42
N MET A 247 -3.87 -13.45 -16.58
CA MET A 247 -2.58 -12.76 -16.65
C MET A 247 -1.66 -13.48 -17.64
N LEU A 248 -0.94 -12.70 -18.44
CA LEU A 248 0.06 -13.12 -19.41
C LEU A 248 1.43 -12.60 -18.92
N PHE A 249 2.44 -13.48 -18.84
CA PHE A 249 3.78 -13.16 -18.36
C PHE A 249 4.83 -13.54 -19.41
N GLY A 250 5.57 -12.54 -19.88
CA GLY A 250 6.67 -12.73 -20.81
C GLY A 250 7.93 -13.04 -20.02
N VAL A 251 8.52 -14.20 -20.28
CA VAL A 251 9.66 -14.74 -19.53
C VAL A 251 10.78 -15.15 -20.48
N THR A 252 11.96 -15.50 -19.92
CA THR A 252 12.98 -16.22 -20.70
C THR A 252 12.39 -17.53 -21.24
N GLY A 253 12.58 -17.79 -22.53
CA GLY A 253 12.18 -19.03 -23.20
C GLY A 253 10.70 -19.12 -23.62
N GLY A 254 9.81 -18.22 -23.18
CA GLY A 254 8.39 -18.35 -23.53
C GLY A 254 7.41 -17.40 -22.85
N LEU A 255 6.14 -17.80 -22.93
CA LEU A 255 4.98 -17.11 -22.39
C LEU A 255 4.32 -18.00 -21.33
N THR A 256 4.20 -17.50 -20.10
CA THR A 256 3.38 -18.13 -19.06
C THR A 256 2.04 -17.40 -18.94
N THR A 257 1.00 -18.13 -18.57
CA THR A 257 -0.34 -17.62 -18.27
C THR A 257 -0.77 -18.05 -16.87
N LEU A 258 -1.52 -17.20 -16.18
CA LEU A 258 -2.20 -17.53 -14.92
C LEU A 258 -3.68 -17.19 -15.06
N LYS A 259 -4.56 -18.15 -14.75
CA LYS A 259 -6.01 -17.92 -14.69
C LYS A 259 -6.64 -18.72 -13.56
N ALA A 260 -7.32 -18.04 -12.64
CA ALA A 260 -7.98 -18.65 -11.48
C ALA A 260 -7.08 -19.65 -10.70
N GLY A 261 -5.84 -19.25 -10.41
CA GLY A 261 -4.85 -20.09 -9.72
C GLY A 261 -4.15 -21.15 -10.58
N ARG A 262 -4.63 -21.42 -11.81
CA ARG A 262 -3.98 -22.36 -12.72
C ARG A 262 -2.93 -21.65 -13.58
N VAL A 263 -1.69 -22.09 -13.47
CA VAL A 263 -0.59 -21.70 -14.37
C VAL A 263 -0.58 -22.62 -15.61
N SER A 264 -0.30 -22.06 -16.79
CA SER A 264 0.02 -22.84 -18.00
C SER A 264 0.96 -22.07 -18.93
N SER A 265 1.83 -22.78 -19.63
CA SER A 265 3.02 -22.17 -20.25
C SER A 265 3.29 -22.67 -21.66
N VAL A 266 3.76 -21.77 -22.53
CA VAL A 266 4.05 -22.02 -23.95
C VAL A 266 5.48 -21.57 -24.26
N VAL A 267 6.31 -22.51 -24.71
CA VAL A 267 7.72 -22.27 -25.07
C VAL A 267 7.81 -21.66 -26.48
N LEU A 268 8.84 -20.86 -26.73
CA LEU A 268 9.13 -20.33 -28.07
C LEU A 268 9.51 -21.45 -29.07
N PRO A 269 9.29 -21.26 -30.39
CA PRO A 269 9.63 -22.25 -31.41
C PRO A 269 11.10 -22.67 -31.38
N SER A 270 11.36 -23.94 -31.70
CA SER A 270 12.69 -24.55 -31.65
C SER A 270 13.68 -23.88 -32.60
N GLY A 271 14.76 -23.34 -32.05
CA GLY A 271 15.86 -22.73 -32.80
C GLY A 271 17.07 -22.43 -31.90
N PRO A 272 18.22 -22.02 -32.46
CA PRO A 272 19.38 -21.58 -31.68
C PRO A 272 18.99 -20.46 -30.72
N SER A 273 19.36 -20.58 -29.45
CA SER A 273 19.00 -19.64 -28.37
C SER A 273 17.50 -19.44 -28.11
N ALA A 274 16.62 -20.37 -28.51
CA ALA A 274 15.19 -20.32 -28.17
C ALA A 274 14.94 -20.40 -26.66
N ALA A 275 15.73 -21.20 -25.94
CA ALA A 275 15.68 -21.28 -24.47
C ALA A 275 16.14 -19.98 -23.78
N ASP A 276 17.01 -19.20 -24.43
CA ASP A 276 17.58 -17.94 -23.92
C ASP A 276 16.89 -16.69 -24.47
N ASN A 277 15.82 -16.85 -25.27
CA ASN A 277 15.12 -15.73 -25.89
C ASN A 277 14.06 -15.16 -24.94
N ASN A 278 14.17 -13.89 -24.63
CA ASN A 278 13.28 -13.19 -23.72
C ASN A 278 12.00 -12.73 -24.44
N VAL A 279 10.82 -13.00 -23.86
CA VAL A 279 9.57 -12.33 -24.25
C VAL A 279 9.50 -10.96 -23.58
N THR A 280 9.80 -9.93 -24.37
CA THR A 280 10.01 -8.54 -23.95
C THR A 280 8.76 -7.67 -24.00
N ALA A 281 7.74 -8.06 -24.76
CA ALA A 281 6.47 -7.32 -24.84
C ALA A 281 5.31 -8.26 -25.15
N ILE A 282 4.13 -8.01 -24.56
CA ILE A 282 2.88 -8.73 -24.83
C ILE A 282 1.76 -7.72 -25.04
N LEU A 283 0.86 -7.99 -25.99
CA LEU A 283 -0.32 -7.16 -26.25
C LEU A 283 -1.50 -8.03 -26.73
N GLU A 284 -2.65 -7.92 -26.07
CA GLU A 284 -3.90 -8.51 -26.56
C GLU A 284 -4.75 -7.47 -27.32
N ALA A 285 -4.66 -7.54 -28.64
CA ALA A 285 -5.33 -6.61 -29.54
C ALA A 285 -6.87 -6.74 -29.50
N ARG A 286 -7.58 -5.76 -30.08
CA ARG A 286 -9.06 -5.68 -30.09
C ARG A 286 -9.73 -6.77 -30.93
N ASP A 287 -9.00 -7.38 -31.85
CA ASP A 287 -9.42 -8.57 -32.61
C ASP A 287 -9.24 -9.89 -31.81
N GLY A 288 -8.63 -9.83 -30.62
CA GLY A 288 -8.29 -11.00 -29.80
C GLY A 288 -6.92 -11.61 -30.10
N THR A 289 -6.16 -11.08 -31.06
CA THR A 289 -4.79 -11.53 -31.34
C THR A 289 -3.86 -11.16 -30.19
N VAL A 290 -3.27 -12.16 -29.54
CA VAL A 290 -2.17 -11.96 -28.58
C VAL A 290 -0.85 -11.89 -29.35
N TRP A 291 -0.28 -10.70 -29.41
CA TRP A 291 1.02 -10.37 -30.00
C TRP A 291 2.12 -10.50 -28.95
N VAL A 292 3.26 -11.08 -29.35
CA VAL A 292 4.36 -11.48 -28.45
C VAL A 292 5.69 -11.03 -29.04
N GLY A 293 6.24 -9.94 -28.53
CA GLY A 293 7.54 -9.39 -28.90
C GLY A 293 8.67 -10.11 -28.17
N THR A 294 9.78 -10.37 -28.87
CA THR A 294 10.93 -11.09 -28.31
C THR A 294 12.26 -10.45 -28.67
N LYS A 295 13.32 -10.85 -27.94
CA LYS A 295 14.68 -10.32 -28.11
C LYS A 295 15.39 -10.82 -29.36
N TYR A 296 15.19 -12.08 -29.77
CA TYR A 296 15.94 -12.72 -30.86
C TYR A 296 15.10 -13.28 -32.02
N PHE A 297 13.77 -13.39 -31.87
CA PHE A 297 12.86 -13.92 -32.91
C PHE A 297 11.75 -12.93 -33.25
N GLY A 298 12.06 -11.63 -33.20
CA GLY A 298 11.16 -10.54 -33.57
C GLY A 298 9.80 -10.62 -32.87
N LEU A 299 8.74 -10.38 -33.64
CA LEU A 299 7.35 -10.40 -33.18
C LEU A 299 6.61 -11.69 -33.64
N ASN A 300 5.87 -12.27 -32.70
CA ASN A 300 5.13 -13.52 -32.84
C ASN A 300 3.65 -13.31 -32.50
N ARG A 301 2.80 -14.29 -32.82
CA ARG A 301 1.39 -14.36 -32.40
C ARG A 301 1.13 -15.65 -31.65
N LEU A 302 0.29 -15.62 -30.64
CA LEU A 302 -0.29 -16.83 -30.06
C LEU A 302 -1.46 -17.30 -30.94
N ILE A 303 -1.34 -18.48 -31.55
CA ILE A 303 -2.35 -19.11 -32.41
C ILE A 303 -2.55 -20.53 -31.91
N ASP A 304 -3.79 -20.93 -31.61
CA ASP A 304 -4.14 -22.26 -31.10
C ASP A 304 -3.30 -22.75 -29.90
N GLY A 305 -2.88 -21.80 -29.05
CA GLY A 305 -2.03 -22.06 -27.88
C GLY A 305 -0.55 -22.28 -28.19
N GLN A 306 -0.09 -21.97 -29.41
CA GLN A 306 1.31 -22.04 -29.85
C GLN A 306 1.81 -20.67 -30.31
N LEU A 307 3.10 -20.39 -30.12
CA LEU A 307 3.72 -19.15 -30.61
C LEU A 307 4.16 -19.32 -32.07
N ALA A 308 3.62 -18.51 -32.96
CA ALA A 308 3.89 -18.54 -34.40
C ALA A 308 4.55 -17.23 -34.86
N PRO A 309 5.69 -17.26 -35.57
CA PRO A 309 6.31 -16.06 -36.15
C PRO A 309 5.36 -15.34 -37.09
N PHE A 310 5.30 -14.00 -37.01
CA PHE A 310 4.48 -13.22 -37.93
C PHE A 310 5.23 -13.02 -39.26
N ALA A 311 5.03 -13.98 -40.18
CA ALA A 311 5.80 -14.17 -41.42
C ALA A 311 5.86 -12.99 -42.42
N LEU A 312 5.20 -11.87 -42.15
CA LEU A 312 5.28 -10.65 -42.97
C LEU A 312 6.55 -9.82 -42.68
N MET A 313 7.43 -10.30 -41.79
CA MET A 313 8.53 -9.55 -41.18
C MET A 313 9.93 -10.06 -41.57
N ARG A 314 10.14 -10.39 -42.85
CA ARG A 314 11.49 -10.77 -43.32
C ARG A 314 12.53 -9.64 -43.17
N GLU A 315 12.06 -8.40 -43.14
CA GLU A 315 12.85 -7.18 -42.86
C GLU A 315 13.14 -6.96 -41.37
N LEU A 316 12.56 -7.80 -40.50
CA LEU A 316 12.52 -7.70 -39.04
C LEU A 316 13.03 -8.98 -38.34
N GLU A 317 13.48 -9.98 -39.11
CA GLU A 317 13.96 -11.31 -38.67
C GLU A 317 15.14 -11.27 -37.67
N ALA A 318 15.75 -10.09 -37.43
CA ALA A 318 16.90 -9.91 -36.53
C ALA A 318 16.80 -8.69 -35.56
N ASP A 319 15.67 -7.99 -35.50
CA ASP A 319 15.52 -6.79 -34.66
C ASP A 319 14.81 -7.14 -33.33
N GLN A 320 15.38 -6.70 -32.21
CA GLN A 320 14.84 -6.94 -30.87
C GLN A 320 13.57 -6.10 -30.70
N VAL A 321 12.42 -6.77 -30.50
CA VAL A 321 11.19 -6.06 -30.12
C VAL A 321 11.28 -5.65 -28.65
N ASN A 322 10.86 -4.43 -28.34
CA ASN A 322 10.89 -3.85 -27.01
C ASN A 322 9.49 -3.44 -26.51
N ALA A 323 8.61 -2.99 -27.41
CA ALA A 323 7.29 -2.49 -27.05
C ALA A 323 6.25 -2.80 -28.13
N LEU A 324 5.00 -2.99 -27.70
CA LEU A 324 3.83 -3.24 -28.55
C LEU A 324 2.65 -2.39 -28.07
N TYR A 325 1.92 -1.76 -28.99
CA TYR A 325 0.72 -0.97 -28.66
C TYR A 325 -0.29 -0.94 -29.81
N GLU A 326 -1.60 -1.02 -29.52
CA GLU A 326 -2.66 -0.85 -30.53
C GLU A 326 -3.37 0.50 -30.35
N ASP A 327 -3.11 1.45 -31.25
CA ASP A 327 -3.75 2.77 -31.19
C ASP A 327 -5.26 2.72 -31.48
N ARG A 328 -5.99 3.79 -31.15
CA ARG A 328 -7.47 3.87 -31.31
C ARG A 328 -7.97 3.70 -32.76
N ALA A 329 -7.09 3.71 -33.77
CA ALA A 329 -7.43 3.44 -35.16
C ALA A 329 -7.17 1.98 -35.59
N GLY A 330 -6.82 1.09 -34.64
CA GLY A 330 -6.53 -0.32 -34.90
C GLY A 330 -5.17 -0.54 -35.58
N ARG A 331 -4.21 0.37 -35.38
CA ARG A 331 -2.84 0.21 -35.89
C ARG A 331 -1.96 -0.37 -34.79
N LEU A 332 -1.28 -1.46 -35.10
CA LEU A 332 -0.26 -2.04 -34.24
C LEU A 332 1.04 -1.27 -34.42
N TRP A 333 1.55 -0.72 -33.33
CA TRP A 333 2.87 -0.09 -33.27
C TRP A 333 3.85 -1.05 -32.59
N VAL A 334 5.01 -1.23 -33.20
CA VAL A 334 6.07 -2.15 -32.77
C VAL A 334 7.36 -1.34 -32.60
N GLY A 335 7.76 -1.12 -31.36
CA GLY A 335 9.01 -0.47 -31.01
C GLY A 335 10.12 -1.51 -30.90
N THR A 336 11.23 -1.30 -31.60
CA THR A 336 12.35 -2.25 -31.62
C THR A 336 13.65 -1.60 -31.13
N LYS A 337 14.79 -2.26 -31.36
CA LYS A 337 16.12 -1.74 -31.00
C LYS A 337 16.66 -0.78 -32.07
N GLU A 338 16.29 -0.97 -33.34
CA GLU A 338 16.81 -0.16 -34.45
C GLU A 338 15.75 0.72 -35.13
N SER A 339 14.44 0.53 -34.89
CA SER A 339 13.37 1.28 -35.57
C SER A 339 12.02 1.29 -34.82
N LEU A 340 11.09 2.08 -35.33
CA LEU A 340 9.66 1.98 -35.01
C LEU A 340 8.92 1.47 -36.25
N TYR A 341 7.96 0.56 -36.07
CA TYR A 341 7.10 0.08 -37.15
C TYR A 341 5.63 0.31 -36.82
N GLN A 342 4.84 0.63 -37.84
CA GLN A 342 3.39 0.69 -37.84
C GLN A 342 2.86 -0.40 -38.77
N ILE A 343 1.93 -1.22 -38.29
CA ILE A 343 1.33 -2.33 -39.02
C ILE A 343 -0.20 -2.14 -39.05
N GLN A 344 -0.78 -2.13 -40.25
CA GLN A 344 -2.23 -2.05 -40.45
C GLN A 344 -2.64 -2.81 -41.73
N ALA A 345 -3.66 -3.66 -41.64
CA ALA A 345 -4.23 -4.40 -42.78
C ALA A 345 -3.19 -5.13 -43.68
N GLY A 346 -2.11 -5.64 -43.09
CA GLY A 346 -1.02 -6.31 -43.82
C GLY A 346 0.00 -5.37 -44.50
N GLN A 347 -0.15 -4.06 -44.37
CA GLN A 347 0.89 -3.08 -44.70
C GLN A 347 1.79 -2.84 -43.49
N VAL A 348 3.09 -2.67 -43.73
CA VAL A 348 4.11 -2.31 -42.73
C VAL A 348 4.76 -1.00 -43.17
N ARG A 349 4.85 -0.04 -42.26
CA ARG A 349 5.58 1.21 -42.44
C ARG A 349 6.65 1.32 -41.36
N ARG A 350 7.91 1.45 -41.77
CA ARG A 350 9.07 1.67 -40.90
C ARG A 350 9.31 3.16 -40.68
N PHE A 351 9.86 3.51 -39.52
CA PHE A 351 10.38 4.83 -39.17
C PHE A 351 11.77 4.70 -38.55
N THR A 352 12.63 5.63 -38.94
CA THR A 352 14.06 5.68 -38.62
C THR A 352 14.47 7.13 -38.30
N PRO A 353 15.73 7.38 -37.89
CA PRO A 353 16.23 8.75 -37.77
C PRO A 353 16.17 9.60 -39.06
N ALA A 354 16.10 8.98 -40.25
CA ALA A 354 15.86 9.72 -41.50
C ALA A 354 14.42 10.26 -41.61
N ASP A 355 13.47 9.66 -40.89
CA ASP A 355 12.06 10.06 -40.84
C ASP A 355 11.77 11.08 -39.71
N GLY A 356 12.80 11.53 -39.00
CA GLY A 356 12.69 12.48 -37.88
C GLY A 356 12.50 11.84 -36.50
N LEU A 357 12.63 10.52 -36.35
CA LEU A 357 12.60 9.82 -35.06
C LEU A 357 13.99 9.86 -34.39
N PRO A 358 14.22 10.61 -33.29
CA PRO A 358 15.56 10.87 -32.74
C PRO A 358 16.40 9.63 -32.40
N SER A 359 15.76 8.54 -32.01
CA SER A 359 16.40 7.24 -31.79
C SER A 359 15.43 6.14 -32.21
N GLY A 360 15.89 5.21 -33.07
CA GLY A 360 15.12 4.04 -33.47
C GLY A 360 14.90 3.03 -32.33
N ASN A 361 15.64 3.16 -31.22
CA ASN A 361 15.57 2.26 -30.09
C ASN A 361 14.40 2.64 -29.16
N VAL A 362 13.19 2.28 -29.57
CA VAL A 362 11.94 2.59 -28.84
C VAL A 362 11.72 1.55 -27.73
N ARG A 363 11.47 2.01 -26.50
CA ARG A 363 11.31 1.20 -25.29
C ARG A 363 9.90 1.22 -24.70
N GLY A 364 9.16 2.30 -24.89
CA GLY A 364 7.77 2.42 -24.43
C GLY A 364 6.89 3.07 -25.51
N ILE A 365 5.62 2.68 -25.59
CA ILE A 365 4.63 3.25 -26.51
C ILE A 365 3.32 3.45 -25.74
N LEU A 366 2.72 4.64 -25.87
CA LEU A 366 1.45 5.00 -25.23
C LEU A 366 0.66 5.94 -26.16
N GLN A 367 -0.67 5.85 -26.18
CA GLN A 367 -1.53 6.89 -26.77
C GLN A 367 -2.29 7.63 -25.66
N ASP A 368 -2.10 8.95 -25.58
CA ASP A 368 -2.69 9.77 -24.52
C ASP A 368 -4.19 9.99 -24.70
N ARG A 369 -4.92 10.47 -23.68
CA ARG A 369 -6.36 10.79 -23.79
C ARG A 369 -6.67 11.72 -24.95
N GLN A 370 -5.80 12.67 -25.28
CA GLN A 370 -5.96 13.62 -26.40
C GLN A 370 -5.83 12.94 -27.77
N GLY A 371 -5.23 11.76 -27.84
CA GLY A 371 -5.10 10.92 -29.03
C GLY A 371 -3.71 10.96 -29.69
N ASP A 372 -2.74 11.67 -29.12
CA ASP A 372 -1.37 11.65 -29.59
C ASP A 372 -0.66 10.37 -29.15
N LEU A 373 0.29 9.92 -29.96
CA LEU A 373 1.17 8.82 -29.59
C LEU A 373 2.44 9.36 -28.96
N TRP A 374 2.96 8.64 -27.99
CA TRP A 374 4.19 8.93 -27.28
C TRP A 374 5.10 7.72 -27.33
N PHE A 375 6.38 7.96 -27.61
CA PHE A 375 7.43 6.95 -27.69
C PHE A 375 8.53 7.27 -26.69
N GLY A 376 8.77 6.39 -25.72
CA GLY A 376 9.94 6.43 -24.87
C GLY A 376 11.10 5.80 -25.63
N THR A 377 12.24 6.48 -25.73
CA THR A 377 13.38 5.99 -26.52
C THR A 377 14.65 5.89 -25.68
N TYR A 378 15.53 4.97 -26.07
CA TYR A 378 16.87 4.87 -25.53
C TYR A 378 17.78 5.90 -26.22
N GLY A 379 18.10 6.99 -25.52
CA GLY A 379 19.05 8.03 -25.96
C GLY A 379 18.42 9.22 -26.69
N GLY A 380 17.16 9.13 -27.10
CA GLY A 380 16.43 10.22 -27.77
C GLY A 380 15.43 10.97 -26.88
N GLY A 381 15.29 10.60 -25.60
CA GLY A 381 14.25 11.13 -24.71
C GLY A 381 12.86 10.58 -25.05
N ILE A 382 11.83 11.39 -24.83
CA ILE A 382 10.46 11.08 -25.27
C ILE A 382 10.13 11.77 -26.58
N VAL A 383 9.33 11.11 -27.41
CA VAL A 383 8.96 11.60 -28.74
C VAL A 383 7.44 11.53 -28.90
N ARG A 384 6.80 12.69 -29.07
CA ARG A 384 5.38 12.78 -29.41
C ARG A 384 5.22 12.58 -30.92
N TRP A 385 4.19 11.86 -31.32
CA TRP A 385 3.65 11.83 -32.68
C TRP A 385 2.28 12.48 -32.67
N ARG A 386 2.13 13.53 -33.48
CA ARG A 386 0.87 14.21 -33.79
C ARG A 386 0.81 14.43 -35.30
N GLU A 387 -0.34 14.14 -35.92
CA GLU A 387 -0.63 14.48 -37.33
C GLU A 387 0.41 14.00 -38.37
N GLY A 388 1.23 12.98 -38.03
CA GLY A 388 2.29 12.46 -38.89
C GLY A 388 3.67 13.09 -38.70
N GLN A 389 3.85 13.95 -37.69
CA GLN A 389 5.11 14.58 -37.33
C GLN A 389 5.61 14.09 -35.95
N PHE A 390 6.92 13.89 -35.84
CA PHE A 390 7.59 13.64 -34.56
C PHE A 390 7.97 14.97 -33.87
N THR A 391 7.91 15.02 -32.55
CA THR A 391 8.42 16.13 -31.71
C THR A 391 9.12 15.55 -30.49
N ALA A 392 10.41 15.86 -30.35
CA ALA A 392 11.27 15.32 -29.29
C ALA A 392 11.28 16.20 -28.03
N TYR A 393 11.43 15.58 -26.87
CA TYR A 393 11.70 16.24 -25.60
C TYR A 393 12.78 15.46 -24.82
N GLY A 394 13.93 16.08 -24.59
CA GLY A 394 15.10 15.51 -23.90
C GLY A 394 15.59 16.42 -22.77
N LYS A 395 16.91 16.40 -22.48
CA LYS A 395 17.47 17.16 -21.35
C LYS A 395 17.33 18.69 -21.50
N ALA A 396 17.26 19.22 -22.72
CA ALA A 396 17.06 20.65 -22.96
C ALA A 396 15.64 21.11 -22.62
N GLU A 397 14.65 20.23 -22.80
CA GLU A 397 13.22 20.47 -22.52
C GLU A 397 12.85 20.15 -21.06
N GLY A 398 13.80 19.67 -20.25
CA GLY A 398 13.66 19.41 -18.82
C GLY A 398 13.52 17.93 -18.42
N LEU A 399 13.78 16.98 -19.33
CA LEU A 399 13.87 15.56 -18.99
C LEU A 399 15.14 15.32 -18.16
N SER A 400 15.06 14.55 -17.07
CA SER A 400 16.26 14.24 -16.27
C SER A 400 17.29 13.43 -17.06
N ASP A 401 16.84 12.52 -17.93
CA ASP A 401 17.69 11.59 -18.64
C ASP A 401 17.14 11.14 -20.02
N PRO A 402 17.94 11.01 -21.10
CA PRO A 402 17.46 10.62 -22.42
C PRO A 402 17.07 9.15 -22.56
N TYR A 403 17.34 8.29 -21.57
CA TYR A 403 16.89 6.90 -21.57
C TYR A 403 15.47 6.82 -20.96
N ALA A 404 14.46 7.03 -21.81
CA ALA A 404 13.05 6.97 -21.41
C ALA A 404 12.51 5.54 -21.55
N TRP A 405 12.49 4.81 -20.44
CA TRP A 405 12.07 3.40 -20.38
C TRP A 405 10.56 3.23 -20.35
N LEU A 406 9.88 4.05 -19.54
CA LEU A 406 8.46 3.88 -19.22
C LEU A 406 7.67 5.13 -19.61
N LEU A 407 6.47 4.93 -20.16
CA LEU A 407 5.44 5.94 -20.32
C LEU A 407 4.18 5.49 -19.57
N PHE A 408 3.58 6.38 -18.78
CA PHE A 408 2.37 6.11 -18.01
C PHE A 408 1.47 7.35 -17.99
N GLU A 409 0.19 7.23 -18.36
CA GLU A 409 -0.78 8.33 -18.29
C GLU A 409 -1.71 8.12 -17.09
N ASP A 410 -1.71 9.06 -16.14
CA ASP A 410 -2.43 8.90 -14.87
C ASP A 410 -3.96 9.07 -15.00
N SER A 411 -4.68 8.87 -13.91
CA SER A 411 -6.15 9.03 -13.83
C SER A 411 -6.65 10.42 -14.26
N GLN A 412 -5.80 11.45 -14.23
CA GLN A 412 -6.11 12.85 -14.56
C GLN A 412 -5.66 13.27 -15.97
N GLY A 413 -4.98 12.40 -16.72
CA GLY A 413 -4.43 12.72 -18.04
C GLY A 413 -3.07 13.43 -17.99
N THR A 414 -2.32 13.29 -16.90
CA THR A 414 -0.93 13.71 -16.84
C THR A 414 -0.02 12.57 -17.32
N LEU A 415 0.91 12.87 -18.22
CA LEU A 415 1.92 11.91 -18.67
C LEU A 415 3.09 11.88 -17.69
N TRP A 416 3.47 10.69 -17.26
CA TRP A 416 4.60 10.39 -16.41
C TRP A 416 5.60 9.51 -17.17
N VAL A 417 6.88 9.75 -16.97
CA VAL A 417 7.98 9.14 -17.73
C VAL A 417 9.04 8.62 -16.77
N GLY A 418 9.29 7.32 -16.83
CA GLY A 418 10.37 6.67 -16.10
C GLY A 418 11.68 6.69 -16.89
N THR A 419 12.78 7.03 -16.21
CA THR A 419 14.13 7.07 -16.80
C THR A 419 15.15 6.36 -15.88
N GLU A 420 16.43 6.30 -16.27
CA GLU A 420 17.50 5.84 -15.37
C GLU A 420 17.75 6.76 -14.17
N HIS A 421 17.43 8.05 -14.31
CA HIS A 421 17.75 9.09 -13.31
C HIS A 421 16.52 9.97 -13.02
N GLY A 422 15.38 9.35 -12.75
CA GLY A 422 14.22 9.99 -12.13
C GLY A 422 12.88 9.74 -12.80
N LEU A 423 11.82 10.07 -12.04
CA LEU A 423 10.44 10.12 -12.51
C LEU A 423 10.13 11.53 -13.03
N ASN A 424 9.78 11.65 -14.30
CA ASN A 424 9.50 12.94 -14.93
C ASN A 424 8.00 13.12 -15.16
N ARG A 425 7.46 14.29 -14.84
CA ARG A 425 6.07 14.67 -15.14
C ARG A 425 6.04 15.57 -16.38
N PHE A 426 5.34 15.16 -17.42
CA PHE A 426 4.98 16.01 -18.57
C PHE A 426 3.55 16.53 -18.38
N LYS A 427 3.40 17.84 -18.17
CA LYS A 427 2.10 18.50 -17.99
C LYS A 427 2.12 19.88 -18.63
N ASP A 428 1.06 20.22 -19.35
CA ASP A 428 0.89 21.53 -20.02
C ASP A 428 2.08 21.96 -20.91
N GLY A 429 2.73 20.98 -21.55
CA GLY A 429 3.92 21.20 -22.39
C GLY A 429 5.26 21.27 -21.64
N ARG A 430 5.26 21.19 -20.31
CA ARG A 430 6.45 21.30 -19.45
C ARG A 430 6.84 19.96 -18.85
N LEU A 431 8.12 19.60 -18.93
CA LEU A 431 8.70 18.52 -18.13
C LEU A 431 9.08 19.01 -16.73
N THR A 432 9.06 18.12 -15.75
CA THR A 432 9.58 18.38 -14.39
C THR A 432 10.05 17.08 -13.75
N ALA A 433 11.34 17.01 -13.42
CA ALA A 433 11.99 15.82 -12.89
C ALA A 433 11.86 15.68 -11.35
N LEU A 434 11.51 14.49 -10.89
CA LEU A 434 11.55 14.06 -9.49
C LEU A 434 12.63 12.98 -9.29
N GLY A 435 13.19 12.92 -8.08
CA GLY A 435 14.33 12.06 -7.73
C GLY A 435 14.47 11.93 -6.21
N THR A 436 15.51 11.23 -5.77
CA THR A 436 15.87 10.99 -4.35
C THR A 436 16.03 12.29 -3.56
N LYS A 437 16.58 13.33 -4.18
CA LYS A 437 16.66 14.70 -3.61
C LYS A 437 15.30 15.30 -3.23
N HIS A 438 14.20 14.76 -3.75
CA HIS A 438 12.82 15.12 -3.44
C HIS A 438 12.08 14.02 -2.65
N GLY A 439 12.77 13.01 -2.11
CA GLY A 439 12.14 11.93 -1.33
C GLY A 439 11.56 10.76 -2.12
N LEU A 440 11.87 10.61 -3.42
CA LEU A 440 11.70 9.30 -4.07
C LEU A 440 12.62 8.26 -3.42
N PHE A 441 12.17 7.02 -3.32
CA PHE A 441 12.98 5.94 -2.78
C PHE A 441 14.16 5.58 -3.70
N ASP A 442 13.92 5.56 -5.01
CA ASP A 442 14.89 5.31 -6.08
C ASP A 442 14.66 6.26 -7.27
N GLU A 443 15.55 6.25 -8.26
CA GLU A 443 15.49 7.08 -9.48
C GLU A 443 15.33 6.24 -10.77
N VAL A 444 15.63 4.94 -10.73
CA VAL A 444 15.39 3.99 -11.83
C VAL A 444 13.93 3.54 -11.77
N ILE A 445 13.13 3.92 -12.76
CA ILE A 445 11.68 3.71 -12.77
C ILE A 445 11.29 2.70 -13.85
N ASN A 446 11.12 1.43 -13.45
CA ASN A 446 10.88 0.30 -14.35
C ASN A 446 9.39 0.05 -14.64
N GLY A 447 8.50 0.47 -13.74
CA GLY A 447 7.04 0.31 -13.89
C GLY A 447 6.25 1.20 -12.95
N ILE A 448 5.02 1.59 -13.34
CA ILE A 448 4.08 2.38 -12.54
C ILE A 448 2.68 1.75 -12.66
N LEU A 449 1.98 1.64 -11.54
CA LEU A 449 0.55 1.30 -11.45
C LEU A 449 -0.14 2.30 -10.50
N GLU A 450 -1.20 2.98 -10.94
CA GLU A 450 -2.04 3.81 -10.05
C GLU A 450 -3.13 2.96 -9.38
N ASP A 451 -3.24 3.04 -8.06
CA ASP A 451 -4.32 2.38 -7.29
C ASP A 451 -5.57 3.26 -7.14
N SER A 452 -6.67 2.67 -6.66
CA SER A 452 -7.94 3.37 -6.45
C SER A 452 -7.90 4.47 -5.37
N GLN A 453 -6.80 4.58 -4.60
CA GLN A 453 -6.54 5.65 -3.65
C GLN A 453 -5.63 6.75 -4.24
N GLN A 454 -5.27 6.66 -5.52
CA GLN A 454 -4.38 7.58 -6.25
C GLN A 454 -2.95 7.57 -5.70
N ASN A 455 -2.46 6.40 -5.28
CA ASN A 455 -1.02 6.18 -5.10
C ASN A 455 -0.44 5.51 -6.34
N PHE A 456 0.80 5.87 -6.69
CA PHE A 456 1.61 5.10 -7.63
C PHE A 456 2.39 4.03 -6.87
N TRP A 457 2.22 2.78 -7.30
CA TRP A 457 3.10 1.66 -7.02
C TRP A 457 4.17 1.63 -8.10
N ILE A 458 5.43 1.68 -7.69
CA ILE A 458 6.58 1.92 -8.57
C ILE A 458 7.59 0.79 -8.41
N GLY A 459 7.92 0.12 -9.52
CA GLY A 459 9.01 -0.85 -9.58
C GLY A 459 10.35 -0.17 -9.85
N CYS A 460 11.38 -0.52 -9.08
CA CYS A 460 12.75 -0.02 -9.20
C CYS A 460 13.75 -1.12 -8.82
N ASN A 461 15.03 -0.95 -9.15
CA ASN A 461 16.05 -1.98 -8.91
C ASN A 461 16.23 -2.38 -7.42
N ARG A 462 15.67 -1.61 -6.47
CA ARG A 462 15.66 -1.88 -5.01
C ARG A 462 14.28 -2.33 -4.49
N GLY A 463 13.48 -2.99 -5.31
CA GLY A 463 12.16 -3.50 -4.92
C GLY A 463 11.01 -2.65 -5.43
N ILE A 464 9.89 -2.67 -4.70
CA ILE A 464 8.69 -1.88 -5.03
C ILE A 464 8.53 -0.80 -3.97
N PHE A 465 8.19 0.42 -4.39
CA PHE A 465 7.79 1.49 -3.47
C PHE A 465 6.48 2.15 -3.88
N ARG A 466 5.73 2.64 -2.91
CA ARG A 466 4.49 3.40 -3.11
C ARG A 466 4.69 4.86 -2.74
N VAL A 467 4.07 5.76 -3.51
CA VAL A 467 4.05 7.21 -3.26
C VAL A 467 2.71 7.79 -3.69
N ALA A 468 2.16 8.73 -2.92
CA ALA A 468 0.87 9.34 -3.24
C ALA A 468 1.00 10.31 -4.44
N ARG A 469 0.19 10.14 -5.49
CA ARG A 469 0.26 10.94 -6.74
C ARG A 469 0.16 12.45 -6.47
N ARG A 470 -0.70 12.83 -5.52
CA ARG A 470 -0.87 14.22 -5.05
C ARG A 470 0.41 14.87 -4.50
N GLU A 471 1.34 14.08 -3.95
CA GLU A 471 2.62 14.58 -3.41
C GLU A 471 3.64 14.77 -4.54
N LEU A 472 3.69 13.85 -5.50
CA LEU A 472 4.47 14.04 -6.74
C LEU A 472 4.02 15.30 -7.49
N GLU A 473 2.71 15.51 -7.61
CA GLU A 473 2.15 16.74 -8.19
C GLU A 473 2.51 17.97 -7.36
N ALA A 474 2.41 17.91 -6.03
CA ALA A 474 2.77 19.05 -5.18
C ALA A 474 4.24 19.44 -5.30
N VAL A 475 5.17 18.47 -5.38
CA VAL A 475 6.59 18.75 -5.61
C VAL A 475 6.84 19.31 -7.01
N ALA A 476 6.25 18.72 -8.05
CA ALA A 476 6.44 19.20 -9.44
C ALA A 476 5.79 20.56 -9.71
N ASP A 477 4.82 20.98 -8.90
CA ASP A 477 4.23 22.33 -8.90
C ASP A 477 5.00 23.34 -8.03
N GLY A 478 6.00 22.90 -7.24
CA GLY A 478 6.68 23.74 -6.25
C GLY A 478 5.85 24.05 -5.00
N ARG A 479 4.71 23.36 -4.81
CA ARG A 479 3.82 23.47 -3.64
C ARG A 479 4.31 22.65 -2.43
N ALA A 480 5.27 21.74 -2.65
CA ALA A 480 5.98 20.97 -1.64
C ALA A 480 7.45 20.78 -2.06
N THR A 481 8.32 20.40 -1.13
CA THR A 481 9.76 20.15 -1.39
C THR A 481 10.12 18.66 -1.42
N THR A 482 9.33 17.81 -0.77
CA THR A 482 9.57 16.36 -0.66
C THR A 482 8.28 15.56 -0.73
N VAL A 483 8.35 14.32 -1.22
CA VAL A 483 7.31 13.30 -1.12
C VAL A 483 7.68 12.22 -0.11
N HIS A 484 6.67 11.48 0.37
CA HIS A 484 6.89 10.31 1.23
C HIS A 484 6.80 9.04 0.40
N SER A 485 7.94 8.37 0.19
CA SER A 485 8.00 7.04 -0.42
C SER A 485 7.99 5.95 0.66
N ILE A 486 7.17 4.91 0.46
CA ILE A 486 7.11 3.72 1.32
C ILE A 486 7.62 2.54 0.50
N ALA A 487 8.78 1.99 0.86
CA ALA A 487 9.34 0.81 0.18
C ALA A 487 8.88 -0.48 0.87
N TYR A 488 8.65 -1.52 0.07
CA TYR A 488 8.31 -2.87 0.52
C TYR A 488 9.46 -3.82 0.20
N GLY A 489 9.65 -4.84 1.04
CA GLY A 489 10.72 -5.82 0.86
C GLY A 489 10.38 -7.19 1.44
N THR A 490 11.40 -7.92 1.87
CA THR A 490 11.24 -9.28 2.43
C THR A 490 10.42 -9.29 3.72
N SER A 491 10.39 -8.18 4.46
CA SER A 491 9.50 -7.92 5.60
C SER A 491 8.01 -7.91 5.25
N ASP A 492 7.67 -7.75 3.98
CA ASP A 492 6.31 -7.52 3.45
C ASP A 492 5.82 -8.67 2.54
N GLY A 493 6.60 -9.76 2.49
CA GLY A 493 6.30 -10.97 1.70
C GLY A 493 7.06 -11.10 0.38
N MET A 494 7.95 -10.17 0.03
CA MET A 494 8.78 -10.33 -1.18
C MET A 494 9.85 -11.43 -1.00
N ALA A 495 10.17 -12.16 -2.07
CA ALA A 495 11.26 -13.13 -2.08
C ALA A 495 12.66 -12.48 -1.99
N SER A 496 12.78 -11.23 -2.46
CA SER A 496 14.01 -10.42 -2.45
C SER A 496 13.71 -8.95 -2.19
N SER A 497 14.74 -8.17 -1.88
CA SER A 497 14.72 -6.69 -1.88
C SER A 497 15.23 -6.07 -3.19
N GLU A 498 15.50 -6.91 -4.20
CA GLU A 498 15.88 -6.53 -5.56
C GLU A 498 14.83 -7.06 -6.54
N THR A 499 14.70 -6.43 -7.72
CA THR A 499 13.77 -6.83 -8.81
C THR A 499 14.53 -7.25 -10.06
#